data_AF-A0A2E7FA26-F1
#
_entry.id   AF-A0A2E7FA26-F1
#
_cell.length_a   1.000
_cell.length_b   1.000
_cell.length_c   1.000
_cell.angle_alpha   90.00
_cell.angle_beta   90.00
_cell.angle_gamma   90.00
#
_symmetry.space_group_name_H-M   'P 1'
#
loop_
_entity.id
_entity.type
_entity.pdbx_description
1 polymer ?
#
loop_
_entity_poly.entity_id
_entity_poly.type
_entity_poly.pdbx_seq_one_letter_code
_entity_poly.pdbx_strand_id
1 'polypeptide(L)' 'MRYSVHYQTNDRNWVVTDVSNSYQVMGVHASKADAYRQAFAEQERWRKYDPVANNLEQIRQMMPRSLVIS' A
#
# COMPACT_ATOMS: atom_id res chain seq x y z
N MET A 1 -3.85 -6.25 -1.01
CA MET A 1 -3.04 -5.06 -1.35
C MET A 1 -3.91 -4.15 -2.20
N ARG A 2 -3.98 -2.84 -1.89
CA ARG A 2 -4.89 -1.91 -2.58
C ARG A 2 -4.32 -1.40 -3.91
N TYR A 3 -3.02 -1.20 -3.96
CA TYR A 3 -2.30 -0.74 -5.14
C TYR A 3 -1.72 -1.91 -5.93
N SER A 4 -1.81 -1.85 -7.26
CA SER A 4 -1.18 -2.80 -8.19
C SER A 4 -0.14 -2.11 -9.06
N VAL A 5 0.95 -2.82 -9.36
CA VAL A 5 1.99 -2.37 -10.28
C VAL A 5 2.03 -3.34 -11.46
N HIS A 6 1.86 -2.84 -12.67
CA HIS A 6 1.94 -3.65 -13.89
C HIS A 6 2.74 -2.94 -14.98
N TYR A 7 3.29 -3.71 -15.90
CA TYR A 7 4.07 -3.19 -17.02
C TYR A 7 3.16 -3.04 -18.25
N GLN A 8 3.14 -1.84 -18.83
CA GLN A 8 2.38 -1.54 -20.03
C GLN A 8 3.34 -1.58 -21.23
N THR A 9 3.18 -2.59 -22.09
CA THR A 9 4.11 -2.88 -23.20
C THR A 9 4.08 -1.82 -24.31
N ASN A 10 2.93 -1.19 -24.53
CA ASN A 10 2.75 -0.16 -25.56
C ASN A 10 3.63 1.06 -25.30
N ASP A 11 3.60 1.57 -24.07
CA ASP A 11 4.35 2.78 -23.66
C ASP A 11 5.69 2.46 -22.98
N ARG A 12 5.99 1.16 -22.80
CA ARG A 12 7.18 0.63 -22.12
C ARG A 12 7.36 1.15 -20.69
N ASN A 13 6.26 1.46 -20.01
CA ASN A 13 6.25 2.05 -18.67
C ASN A 13 5.64 1.11 -17.62
N TRP A 14 5.97 1.37 -16.36
CA TRP A 14 5.37 0.74 -15.18
C TRP A 14 4.25 1.63 -14.65
N VAL A 15 3.05 1.07 -14.55
CA VAL A 15 1.85 1.80 -14.14
C VAL A 15 1.43 1.32 -12.76
N VAL A 16 1.18 2.28 -11.88
CA VAL A 16 0.58 2.05 -10.56
C VAL A 16 -0.91 2.34 -10.66
N THR A 17 -1.74 1.41 -10.17
CA THR A 17 -3.21 1.56 -10.18
C THR A 17 -3.82 1.29 -8.81
N ASP A 18 -4.87 2.02 -8.46
CA ASP A 18 -5.71 1.73 -7.29
C ASP A 18 -6.79 0.72 -7.65
N VAL A 19 -6.66 -0.51 -7.17
CA VAL A 19 -7.63 -1.60 -7.43
C VAL A 19 -8.96 -1.32 -6.74
N SER A 20 -8.96 -0.60 -5.62
CA SER A 20 -10.17 -0.23 -4.90
C SER A 20 -10.93 0.91 -5.56
N ASN A 21 -10.30 1.67 -6.47
CA ASN A 21 -10.94 2.76 -7.20
C ASN A 21 -11.00 2.48 -8.71
N SER A 22 -11.59 1.36 -9.10
CA SER A 22 -11.81 0.98 -10.50
C SER A 22 -10.55 1.02 -11.37
N TYR A 23 -9.41 0.60 -10.82
CA TYR A 23 -8.11 0.62 -11.49
C TYR A 23 -7.65 2.03 -11.92
N GLN A 24 -8.01 3.06 -11.17
CA GLN A 24 -7.53 4.42 -11.42
C GLN A 24 -5.99 4.46 -11.46
N VAL A 25 -5.44 5.07 -12.51
CA VAL A 25 -3.99 5.27 -12.66
C VAL A 25 -3.50 6.30 -11.64
N MET A 26 -2.57 5.87 -10.80
CA MET A 26 -1.93 6.68 -9.74
C MET A 26 -0.61 7.28 -10.20
N GLY A 27 0.08 6.64 -11.14
CA GLY A 27 1.37 7.10 -11.64
C GLY A 27 1.93 6.19 -12.72
N VAL A 28 2.75 6.76 -13.59
CA VAL A 28 3.44 6.07 -14.68
C VAL A 28 4.93 6.33 -14.53
N HIS A 29 5.73 5.27 -14.56
CA HIS A 29 7.17 5.31 -14.25
C HIS A 29 7.97 4.58 -15.31
N ALA A 30 9.17 5.08 -15.59
CA ALA A 30 10.10 4.38 -16.47
C ALA A 30 10.70 3.13 -15.80
N SER A 31 10.85 3.13 -14.47
CA SER A 31 11.47 2.03 -13.73
C SER A 31 10.48 1.29 -12.83
N LYS A 32 10.69 -0.03 -12.72
CA LYS A 32 9.91 -0.88 -11.81
C LYS A 32 10.08 -0.42 -10.35
N ALA A 33 11.30 -0.07 -9.97
CA ALA A 33 11.64 0.33 -8.60
C ALA A 33 10.87 1.57 -8.17
N ASP A 34 10.75 2.57 -9.04
CA ASP A 34 10.01 3.81 -8.75
C ASP A 34 8.51 3.55 -8.61
N ALA A 35 7.94 2.71 -9.48
CA ALA A 35 6.53 2.33 -9.41
C ALA A 35 6.20 1.59 -8.09
N TYR A 36 7.04 0.65 -7.67
CA TYR A 36 6.86 -0.04 -6.38
C TYR A 36 7.07 0.91 -5.19
N ARG A 37 8.00 1.86 -5.28
CA ARG A 37 8.20 2.87 -4.24
C ARG A 37 6.95 3.72 -4.06
N GLN A 38 6.34 4.19 -5.14
CA GLN A 38 5.06 4.93 -5.05
C GLN A 38 3.94 4.05 -4.50
N ALA A 39 3.76 2.83 -5.02
CA ALA A 39 2.71 1.92 -4.56
C ALA A 39 2.82 1.62 -3.05
N PHE A 40 4.05 1.46 -2.54
CA PHE A 40 4.29 1.27 -1.11
C PHE A 40 3.99 2.52 -0.29
N ALA A 41 4.44 3.70 -0.73
CA ALA A 41 4.17 4.96 -0.05
C ALA A 41 2.66 5.26 0.05
N GLU A 42 1.90 5.00 -1.03
CA GLU A 42 0.44 5.16 -1.02
C GLU A 42 -0.25 4.13 -0.10
N GLN A 43 0.24 2.89 -0.08
CA GLN A 43 -0.25 1.85 0.84
C GLN A 43 0.00 2.24 2.30
N GLU A 44 1.18 2.78 2.63
CA GLU A 44 1.50 3.28 3.97
C GLU A 44 0.65 4.49 4.35
N ARG A 45 0.42 5.41 3.41
CA ARG A 45 -0.46 6.56 3.62
C ARG A 45 -1.87 6.12 3.97
N TRP A 46 -2.42 5.14 3.25
CA TRP A 46 -3.75 4.61 3.53
C TRP A 46 -3.84 3.78 4.80
N ARG A 47 -2.76 3.09 5.20
CA ARG A 47 -2.73 2.33 6.47
C ARG A 47 -3.11 3.17 7.69
N LYS A 48 -2.76 4.46 7.70
CA LYS A 48 -3.14 5.40 8.78
C LYS A 48 -4.65 5.60 8.90
N TYR A 49 -5.37 5.41 7.81
CA TYR A 49 -6.82 5.57 7.71
C TYR A 49 -7.56 4.24 7.71
N ASP A 50 -6.85 3.12 7.81
CA ASP A 50 -7.45 1.80 7.89
C ASP A 50 -8.00 1.56 9.31
N PRO A 51 -9.32 1.45 9.49
CA PRO A 51 -9.93 1.31 10.82
C PRO A 51 -9.53 0.00 11.52
N VAL A 52 -9.14 -1.04 10.76
CA VAL A 52 -8.69 -2.32 11.31
C VAL A 52 -7.26 -2.19 11.85
N ALA A 53 -6.38 -1.49 11.13
CA ALA A 53 -5.02 -1.21 11.58
C ALA A 53 -4.99 -0.38 12.88
N ASN A 54 -5.80 0.69 12.96
CA ASN A 54 -5.90 1.53 14.15
C ASN A 54 -6.46 0.75 15.37
N ASN A 55 -7.44 -0.13 15.16
CA ASN A 55 -8.00 -0.94 16.23
C ASN A 55 -6.98 -1.97 16.76
N LEU A 56 -6.19 -2.59 15.87
CA LEU A 56 -5.09 -3.50 16.26
C LEU A 56 -3.99 -2.79 17.07
N GLU A 57 -3.63 -1.56 16.70
CA GLU A 57 -2.66 -0.77 17.48
C GLU A 57 -3.20 -0.40 18.86
N GLN A 58 -4.47 0.01 18.96
CA GLN A 58 -5.11 0.28 20.25
C GLN A 58 -5.16 -0.98 21.13
N ILE A 59 -5.54 -2.13 20.56
CA ILE A 59 -5.55 -3.40 21.29
C ILE A 59 -4.15 -3.76 21.78
N ARG A 60 -3.10 -3.59 20.95
CA ARG A 60 -1.71 -3.82 21.37
C ARG A 60 -1.24 -2.88 22.48
N GLN A 61 -1.72 -1.64 22.52
CA GLN A 61 -1.41 -0.71 23.61
C GLN A 61 -2.13 -1.05 24.91
N MET A 62 -3.31 -1.67 24.83
CA MET A 62 -4.09 -2.10 26.00
C MET A 62 -3.67 -3.47 26.55
N MET A 63 -2.95 -4.30 25.77
CA MET A 63 -2.48 -5.59 26.24
C MET A 63 -1.17 -5.47 27.06
N PRO A 64 -1.09 -6.10 28.25
CA PRO A 64 0.14 -6.11 29.02
C PRO A 64 1.27 -6.78 28.22
N ARG A 65 2.46 -6.17 28.23
CA ARG A 65 3.64 -6.59 27.44
C ARG A 65 4.09 -8.04 27.69
N SER A 66 3.59 -8.69 28.73
CA SER A 66 3.85 -10.10 29.05
C SER A 66 3.13 -11.10 28.13
N LEU A 67 2.14 -10.64 27.34
CA LEU A 67 1.34 -11.49 26.44
C LEU A 67 1.68 -11.31 24.94
N VAL A 68 2.63 -10.44 24.61
CA VAL A 68 3.07 -10.25 23.22
C VAL A 68 4.22 -11.23 22.96
N ILE A 69 3.94 -12.32 22.24
CA ILE A 69 4.98 -13.25 21.78
C ILE A 69 5.70 -12.60 20.60
N SER A 70 7.01 -12.40 20.76
CA SER A 70 7.95 -11.84 19.76
C SER A 70 8.16 -12.75 18.56
#